data_AF-A0A7Y2BEY8-F1
#
_entry.id   AF-A0A7Y2BEY8-F1
#
_cell.length_a   1.000
_cell.length_b   1.000
_cell.length_c   1.000
_cell.angle_alpha   90.00
_cell.angle_beta   90.00
_cell.angle_gamma   90.00
#
_symmetry.space_group_name_H-M   'P 1'
#
loop_
_entity.id
_entity.type
_entity.pdbx_description
1 polymer ?
#
loop_
_entity_poly.entity_id
_entity_poly.type
_entity_poly.pdbx_seq_one_letter_code
_entity_poly.pdbx_strand_id
1 'polypeptide(L)'
;MRCFFGLAVAWALSVAPLVGCSDATVGGGNGGMGGMPECASAKDCGDSEECTERTCIDGVCGSALAANGVACTADNECVVGTCTGGTCESTNVADEAACAGDAGRCQQGSCKVACTEQGIRDAVATGGGGYTFDCDGLTTVVTKAEIAIDKDVILDGEGKLTIDAECIIGLCRRHRAFSVAKAVRAELRGFTVTGAQRVSPHDPWSPGSIHNEGTLVLTTSTVSGNEMAGINNTGGTLTVLDSILSDNDGYGATSSGTLTLTNSTVSGNYLDAVHNDGGSLTVSDSTLSGNRLSGIINIRGMATITNTTVSGNDGGIASPGSVLRIASSTISGTPWTVFGNTVGDGRGSFVEIYASVIDGPCDQPDDDPVTWTSNGYNVKTGGGHTCGIGGPETDQLVVTADLNLGPLADNGGPTMTLALLPGSVAIDVIPEVDCVDLDGAPLTTDQRGQPRPETGGSMCDVGASEVQP
;
A
#
# COMPACT_ATOMS: atom_id res chain seq x y z
N MET A 1 -28.19 -47.77 21.68
CA MET A 1 -26.80 -47.35 21.41
C MET A 1 -26.76 -46.88 19.97
N ARG A 2 -26.52 -45.62 19.62
CA ARG A 2 -25.54 -44.66 20.12
C ARG A 2 -26.12 -43.24 20.13
N CYS A 3 -25.62 -42.44 21.07
CA CYS A 3 -26.06 -41.09 21.39
C CYS A 3 -25.65 -40.05 20.34
N PHE A 4 -26.55 -39.10 20.11
CA PHE A 4 -26.25 -37.78 19.55
C PHE A 4 -25.80 -36.85 20.69
N PHE A 5 -24.71 -36.12 20.50
CA PHE A 5 -24.39 -34.92 21.26
C PHE A 5 -24.16 -33.79 20.26
N GLY A 6 -25.03 -32.80 20.29
CA GLY A 6 -24.80 -31.51 19.65
C GLY A 6 -23.94 -30.63 20.57
N LEU A 7 -22.94 -29.98 19.99
CA LEU A 7 -22.32 -28.79 20.58
C LEU A 7 -22.65 -27.62 19.67
N ALA A 8 -23.37 -26.65 20.21
CA ALA A 8 -23.56 -25.34 19.62
C ALA A 8 -22.26 -24.54 19.76
N VAL A 9 -21.76 -24.03 18.64
CA VAL A 9 -20.67 -23.05 18.61
C VAL A 9 -21.30 -21.67 18.83
N ALA A 10 -21.10 -21.09 20.01
CA ALA A 10 -21.44 -19.71 20.27
C ALA A 10 -20.36 -18.82 19.62
N TRP A 11 -20.75 -18.11 18.56
CA TRP A 11 -19.98 -17.01 18.01
C TRP A 11 -20.18 -15.80 18.91
N ALA A 12 -19.13 -15.38 19.61
CA ALA A 12 -19.06 -14.04 20.17
C ALA A 12 -18.34 -13.17 19.14
N LEU A 13 -19.10 -12.40 18.35
CA LEU A 13 -18.55 -11.23 17.68
C LEU A 13 -18.20 -10.22 18.78
N SER A 14 -16.90 -10.02 19.03
CA SER A 14 -16.46 -8.83 19.75
C SER A 14 -16.38 -7.68 18.75
N VAL A 15 -17.36 -6.80 18.79
CA VAL A 15 -17.25 -5.47 18.20
C VAL A 15 -16.28 -4.69 19.09
N ALA A 16 -15.09 -4.39 18.58
CA ALA A 16 -14.16 -3.49 19.26
C ALA A 16 -14.65 -2.05 19.04
N PRO A 17 -14.94 -1.27 20.10
CA PRO A 17 -15.21 0.15 19.93
C PRO A 17 -13.90 0.86 19.51
N LEU A 18 -14.02 1.92 18.72
CA LEU A 18 -12.98 2.93 18.56
C LEU A 18 -12.75 3.58 19.93
N VAL A 19 -11.76 3.10 20.68
CA VAL A 19 -11.37 3.66 21.98
C VAL A 19 -10.36 4.77 21.74
N GLY A 20 -10.88 5.98 21.51
CA GLY A 20 -10.21 7.21 21.92
C GLY A 20 -10.39 7.42 23.43
N CYS A 21 -9.60 8.33 24.00
CA CYS A 21 -9.52 8.67 25.42
C CYS A 21 -10.80 8.37 26.24
N SER A 22 -10.67 7.63 27.35
CA SER A 22 -11.80 7.01 28.05
C SER A 22 -12.79 8.01 28.66
N ASP A 23 -14.08 7.81 28.41
CA ASP A 23 -15.15 8.43 29.18
C ASP A 23 -15.32 7.73 30.54
N ALA A 24 -15.46 8.52 31.60
CA ALA A 24 -15.55 8.03 32.97
C ALA A 24 -16.86 7.27 33.21
N THR A 25 -16.78 6.12 33.88
CA THR A 25 -17.93 5.30 34.30
C THR A 25 -18.96 6.07 35.15
N VAL A 26 -20.23 6.06 34.75
CA VAL A 26 -21.38 6.29 35.65
C VAL A 26 -22.46 5.24 35.39
N GLY A 27 -22.92 4.57 36.45
CA GLY A 27 -23.82 3.42 36.38
C GLY A 27 -25.32 3.72 36.51
N GLY A 28 -26.12 2.73 36.07
CA GLY A 28 -27.40 2.33 36.67
C GLY A 28 -28.70 2.93 36.11
N GLY A 29 -29.61 2.07 35.62
CA GLY A 29 -31.06 2.37 35.54
C GLY A 29 -31.88 1.55 34.52
N ASN A 30 -32.90 0.84 34.99
CA ASN A 30 -33.83 -0.04 34.25
C ASN A 30 -34.94 0.67 33.44
N GLY A 31 -35.37 0.04 32.32
CA GLY A 31 -36.77 -0.35 32.09
C GLY A 31 -37.59 0.35 30.97
N GLY A 32 -38.26 -0.45 30.12
CA GLY A 32 -39.53 -0.07 29.46
C GLY A 32 -39.72 -0.54 28.00
N MET A 33 -40.60 -1.53 27.78
CA MET A 33 -41.14 -1.91 26.45
C MET A 33 -42.38 -1.10 26.07
N GLY A 34 -42.58 -0.84 24.76
CA GLY A 34 -43.91 -0.79 24.14
C GLY A 34 -44.09 0.16 22.94
N GLY A 35 -44.38 -0.40 21.75
CA GLY A 35 -45.25 0.22 20.74
C GLY A 35 -44.68 0.44 19.32
N MET A 36 -45.09 -0.41 18.37
CA MET A 36 -45.17 -0.15 16.91
C MET A 36 -46.68 0.07 16.56
N PRO A 37 -47.10 0.72 15.44
CA PRO A 37 -46.57 0.50 14.07
C PRO A 37 -46.56 1.69 13.08
N GLU A 38 -45.70 1.64 12.05
CA GLU A 38 -46.06 1.61 10.61
C GLU A 38 -44.79 1.61 9.71
N CYS A 39 -44.89 0.96 8.55
CA CYS A 39 -43.80 0.37 7.77
C CYS A 39 -43.01 1.31 6.85
N ALA A 40 -41.67 1.22 6.90
CA ALA A 40 -40.78 0.99 5.75
C ALA A 40 -39.44 0.52 6.33
N SER A 41 -39.23 -0.80 6.43
CA SER A 41 -37.98 -1.33 6.99
C SER A 41 -36.79 -0.86 6.15
N ALA A 42 -35.72 -0.45 6.82
CA ALA A 42 -34.38 -0.47 6.26
C ALA A 42 -34.18 -1.79 5.51
N LYS A 43 -33.71 -1.72 4.26
CA LYS A 43 -33.33 -2.91 3.51
C LYS A 43 -32.07 -3.46 4.19
N ASP A 44 -32.09 -4.71 4.61
CA ASP A 44 -30.87 -5.38 5.06
C ASP A 44 -29.87 -5.37 3.89
N CYS A 45 -28.65 -4.87 4.11
CA CYS A 45 -27.55 -4.89 3.13
C CYS A 45 -26.44 -5.85 3.57
N GLY A 46 -25.89 -6.62 2.62
CA GLY A 46 -24.72 -7.47 2.84
C GLY A 46 -23.40 -6.70 2.67
N ASP A 47 -23.41 -5.69 1.81
CA ASP A 47 -22.28 -4.80 1.53
C ASP A 47 -22.76 -3.43 1.00
N SER A 48 -21.82 -2.52 0.78
CA SER A 48 -22.11 -1.14 0.39
C SER A 48 -22.57 -0.97 -1.06
N GLU A 49 -22.45 -1.99 -1.92
CA GLU A 49 -22.94 -1.95 -3.31
C GLU A 49 -24.45 -2.13 -3.39
N GLU A 50 -25.07 -2.67 -2.34
CA GLU A 50 -26.53 -2.86 -2.22
C GLU A 50 -27.28 -1.58 -1.79
N CYS A 51 -26.55 -0.48 -1.56
CA CYS A 51 -27.07 0.76 -1.00
C CYS A 51 -27.11 1.93 -2.01
N THR A 52 -28.30 2.50 -2.21
CA THR A 52 -28.51 3.69 -3.08
C THR A 52 -27.78 4.96 -2.59
N GLU A 53 -27.43 5.05 -1.30
CA GLU A 53 -26.73 6.18 -0.68
C GLU A 53 -25.31 5.83 -0.19
N ARG A 54 -24.72 4.79 -0.80
CA ARG A 54 -23.28 4.46 -0.86
C ARG A 54 -22.61 3.74 0.33
N THR A 55 -23.24 3.56 1.49
CA THR A 55 -22.60 2.82 2.59
C THR A 55 -23.56 1.88 3.32
N CYS A 56 -23.14 0.63 3.52
CA CYS A 56 -23.81 -0.34 4.38
C CYS A 56 -23.12 -0.36 5.74
N ILE A 57 -23.87 -0.03 6.81
CA ILE A 57 -23.37 -0.01 8.19
C ILE A 57 -24.27 -0.95 9.01
N ASP A 58 -23.68 -1.99 9.60
CA ASP A 58 -24.38 -3.00 10.42
C ASP A 58 -25.65 -3.59 9.77
N GLY A 59 -25.59 -3.78 8.45
CA GLY A 59 -26.69 -4.34 7.67
C GLY A 59 -27.74 -3.32 7.26
N VAL A 60 -27.51 -2.01 7.42
CA VAL A 60 -28.46 -0.96 7.00
C VAL A 60 -27.77 0.06 6.09
N CYS A 61 -28.43 0.40 4.99
CA CYS A 61 -27.98 1.46 4.09
C CYS A 61 -28.17 2.86 4.71
N GLY A 62 -27.10 3.64 4.81
CA GLY A 62 -27.11 5.01 5.37
C GLY A 62 -26.05 5.93 4.75
N SER A 63 -26.20 7.23 4.99
CA SER A 63 -25.23 8.27 4.59
C SER A 63 -23.93 8.17 5.38
N ALA A 64 -22.84 8.72 4.82
CA ALA A 64 -21.53 8.77 5.47
C ALA A 64 -21.62 9.43 6.87
N LEU A 65 -20.95 8.82 7.85
CA LEU A 65 -20.90 9.32 9.23
C LEU A 65 -20.45 10.80 9.27
N ALA A 66 -21.13 11.60 10.06
CA ALA A 66 -20.95 13.04 10.23
C ALA A 66 -19.80 13.36 11.21
N ALA A 67 -18.89 14.27 10.83
CA ALA A 67 -17.75 14.67 11.66
C ALA A 67 -18.17 15.49 12.90
N ASN A 68 -17.25 15.69 13.84
CA ASN A 68 -17.48 16.54 15.02
C ASN A 68 -17.94 17.96 14.60
N GLY A 69 -18.98 18.48 15.25
CA GLY A 69 -19.63 19.75 14.94
C GLY A 69 -20.62 19.73 13.77
N VAL A 70 -20.83 18.57 13.13
CA VAL A 70 -21.82 18.41 12.05
C VAL A 70 -23.18 18.01 12.63
N ALA A 71 -24.26 18.43 11.98
CA ALA A 71 -25.62 18.12 12.43
C ALA A 71 -25.91 16.61 12.41
N CYS A 72 -26.67 16.14 13.39
CA CYS A 72 -27.09 14.75 13.53
C CYS A 72 -28.46 14.66 14.19
N THR A 73 -29.11 13.51 14.05
CA THR A 73 -30.36 13.17 14.76
C THR A 73 -30.25 11.97 15.69
N ALA A 74 -29.17 11.19 15.58
CA ALA A 74 -28.86 10.05 16.44
C ALA A 74 -27.34 9.84 16.56
N ASP A 75 -26.90 9.20 17.65
CA ASP A 75 -25.48 8.98 17.97
C ASP A 75 -24.74 8.18 16.89
N ASN A 76 -25.43 7.25 16.22
CA ASN A 76 -24.87 6.43 15.15
C ASN A 76 -24.66 7.18 13.83
N GLU A 77 -25.02 8.47 13.77
CA GLU A 77 -24.71 9.34 12.65
C GLU A 77 -23.35 10.03 12.82
N CYS A 78 -22.65 9.88 13.96
CA CYS A 78 -21.40 10.58 14.26
C CYS A 78 -20.15 9.70 14.06
N VAL A 79 -19.09 10.25 13.43
CA VAL A 79 -17.79 9.57 13.25
C VAL A 79 -17.13 9.28 14.60
N VAL A 80 -17.24 10.23 15.55
CA VAL A 80 -16.76 10.14 16.94
C VAL A 80 -17.72 10.93 17.83
N GLY A 81 -18.03 10.42 19.03
CA GLY A 81 -18.84 11.12 20.04
C GLY A 81 -20.33 10.77 20.01
N THR A 82 -21.17 11.62 20.62
CA THR A 82 -22.63 11.47 20.68
C THR A 82 -23.33 12.65 20.02
N CYS A 83 -24.55 12.41 19.54
CA CYS A 83 -25.39 13.43 18.96
C CYS A 83 -26.07 14.26 20.07
N THR A 84 -25.40 15.33 20.49
CA THR A 84 -25.87 16.18 21.58
C THR A 84 -26.36 17.51 21.02
N GLY A 85 -27.60 17.89 21.36
CA GLY A 85 -28.18 19.15 20.87
C GLY A 85 -28.42 19.22 19.36
N GLY A 86 -28.41 18.09 18.65
CA GLY A 86 -28.55 18.02 17.19
C GLY A 86 -27.25 18.19 16.42
N THR A 87 -26.11 18.10 17.10
CA THR A 87 -24.75 18.14 16.53
C THR A 87 -23.90 17.02 17.10
N CYS A 88 -23.05 16.42 16.27
CA CYS A 88 -22.06 15.45 16.72
C CYS A 88 -21.07 16.16 17.64
N GLU A 89 -21.05 15.77 18.91
CA GLU A 89 -20.15 16.29 19.91
C GLU A 89 -19.25 15.14 20.39
N SER A 90 -17.94 15.25 20.15
CA SER A 90 -16.98 14.48 20.95
C SER A 90 -16.70 15.25 22.23
N THR A 91 -16.88 14.61 23.38
CA THR A 91 -16.31 15.13 24.63
C THR A 91 -14.80 15.24 24.45
N ASN A 92 -14.27 16.47 24.41
CA ASN A 92 -12.83 16.67 24.45
C ASN A 92 -12.34 16.06 25.75
N VAL A 93 -11.64 14.94 25.66
CA VAL A 93 -10.94 14.43 26.83
C VAL A 93 -9.86 15.42 27.18
N ALA A 94 -9.91 15.90 28.42
CA ALA A 94 -8.99 16.93 28.91
C ALA A 94 -7.54 16.49 28.65
N ASP A 95 -6.72 17.46 28.26
CA ASP A 95 -5.27 17.23 28.23
C ASP A 95 -4.82 16.67 29.60
N GLU A 96 -3.82 15.78 29.58
CA GLU A 96 -3.28 15.05 30.74
C GLU A 96 -4.16 13.91 31.29
N ALA A 97 -5.34 13.66 30.73
CA ALA A 97 -6.09 12.44 31.04
C ALA A 97 -5.28 11.19 30.67
N ALA A 98 -5.39 10.13 31.48
CA ALA A 98 -4.74 8.87 31.16
C ALA A 98 -5.38 8.24 29.92
N CYS A 99 -4.55 7.73 29.01
CA CYS A 99 -5.04 6.89 27.92
C CYS A 99 -5.54 5.54 28.45
N ALA A 100 -6.30 4.82 27.62
CA ALA A 100 -6.67 3.45 27.92
C ALA A 100 -5.43 2.63 28.32
N GLY A 101 -5.57 1.79 29.35
CA GLY A 101 -4.47 0.95 29.83
C GLY A 101 -3.29 1.71 30.47
N ASP A 102 -3.43 3.00 30.78
CA ASP A 102 -2.36 3.88 31.27
C ASP A 102 -1.16 3.99 30.30
N ALA A 103 -1.37 3.74 29.01
CA ALA A 103 -0.31 3.76 27.99
C ALA A 103 0.32 5.14 27.76
N GLY A 104 -0.33 6.22 28.18
CA GLY A 104 0.09 7.58 27.91
C GLY A 104 -0.85 8.64 28.47
N ARG A 105 -0.69 9.87 27.98
CA ARG A 105 -1.50 11.04 28.34
C ARG A 105 -2.18 11.62 27.10
N CYS A 106 -3.46 11.93 27.18
CA CYS A 106 -4.14 12.61 26.07
C CYS A 106 -3.61 14.05 25.94
N GLN A 107 -3.21 14.44 24.75
CA GLN A 107 -2.84 15.81 24.41
C GLN A 107 -3.34 16.13 23.00
N GLN A 108 -4.10 17.21 22.84
CA GLN A 108 -4.65 17.65 21.55
C GLN A 108 -5.46 16.55 20.81
N GLY A 109 -6.16 15.70 21.54
CA GLY A 109 -7.02 14.66 20.96
C GLY A 109 -6.30 13.38 20.51
N SER A 110 -4.98 13.26 20.76
CA SER A 110 -4.23 12.00 20.57
C SER A 110 -3.63 11.51 21.88
N CYS A 111 -3.47 10.18 22.02
CA CYS A 111 -2.73 9.62 23.13
C CYS A 111 -1.23 9.82 22.91
N LYS A 112 -0.59 10.66 23.73
CA LYS A 112 0.86 10.86 23.72
C LYS A 112 1.55 9.81 24.58
N VAL A 113 2.51 9.12 23.98
CA VAL A 113 3.27 8.03 24.57
C VAL A 113 4.75 8.37 24.55
N ALA A 114 5.49 7.94 25.57
CA ALA A 114 6.93 8.16 25.63
C ALA A 114 7.65 7.48 24.46
N CYS A 115 8.63 8.17 23.84
CA CYS A 115 9.48 7.63 22.77
C CYS A 115 10.52 6.62 23.29
N THR A 116 10.03 5.48 23.78
CA THR A 116 10.83 4.40 24.34
C THR A 116 10.28 3.06 23.83
N GLU A 117 11.12 2.02 23.85
CA GLU A 117 10.67 0.66 23.52
C GLU A 117 9.47 0.24 24.38
N GLN A 118 9.48 0.58 25.67
CA GLN A 118 8.38 0.26 26.57
C GLN A 118 7.10 1.01 26.20
N GLY A 119 7.19 2.30 25.88
CA GLY A 119 6.02 3.08 25.45
C GLY A 119 5.37 2.50 24.19
N ILE A 120 6.17 2.10 23.19
CA ILE A 120 5.63 1.43 22.00
C ILE A 120 4.93 0.12 22.37
N ARG A 121 5.54 -0.69 23.25
CA ARG A 121 4.93 -1.94 23.72
C ARG A 121 3.65 -1.70 24.52
N ASP A 122 3.57 -0.64 25.30
CA ASP A 122 2.37 -0.29 26.07
C ASP A 122 1.22 0.15 25.15
N ALA A 123 1.52 0.92 24.10
CA ALA A 123 0.57 1.28 23.05
C ALA A 123 0.02 0.05 22.32
N VAL A 124 0.91 -0.85 21.90
CA VAL A 124 0.54 -2.13 21.25
C VAL A 124 -0.27 -3.03 22.19
N ALA A 125 0.18 -3.20 23.44
CA ALA A 125 -0.49 -4.03 24.42
C ALA A 125 -1.89 -3.50 24.78
N THR A 126 -2.10 -2.19 24.69
CA THR A 126 -3.42 -1.58 24.85
C THR A 126 -4.28 -1.81 23.62
N GLY A 127 -3.71 -1.59 22.43
CA GLY A 127 -4.44 -1.62 21.16
C GLY A 127 -5.46 -0.48 21.03
N GLY A 128 -6.30 -0.54 20.02
CA GLY A 128 -7.31 0.47 19.72
C GLY A 128 -6.73 1.71 19.04
N GLY A 129 -6.97 2.87 19.65
CA GLY A 129 -6.86 4.21 19.04
C GLY A 129 -5.49 4.64 18.50
N GLY A 130 -5.40 5.92 18.14
CA GLY A 130 -4.19 6.55 17.62
C GLY A 130 -3.23 7.00 18.74
N TYR A 131 -2.04 6.41 18.75
CA TYR A 131 -0.95 6.75 19.64
C TYR A 131 0.10 7.57 18.89
N THR A 132 0.44 8.73 19.44
CA THR A 132 1.49 9.58 18.92
C THR A 132 2.66 9.61 19.90
N PHE A 133 3.89 9.60 19.42
CA PHE A 133 5.07 9.54 20.28
C PHE A 133 5.63 10.94 20.59
N ASP A 134 5.73 11.29 21.88
CA ASP A 134 6.23 12.59 22.36
C ASP A 134 7.76 12.64 22.38
N CYS A 135 8.34 12.85 21.19
CA CYS A 135 9.79 12.87 21.03
C CYS A 135 10.31 14.31 21.06
N ASP A 136 11.33 14.57 21.87
CA ASP A 136 12.06 15.87 21.96
C ASP A 136 12.83 16.23 20.66
N GLY A 137 12.73 15.40 19.61
CA GLY A 137 13.41 15.52 18.33
C GLY A 137 13.51 14.16 17.64
N LEU A 138 14.39 14.05 16.63
CA LEU A 138 14.71 12.75 16.03
C LEU A 138 15.21 11.81 17.12
N THR A 139 14.53 10.68 17.28
CA THR A 139 14.76 9.74 18.39
C THR A 139 14.92 8.33 17.84
N THR A 140 16.01 7.66 18.23
CA THR A 140 16.24 6.26 17.90
C THR A 140 15.94 5.39 19.12
N VAL A 141 15.01 4.45 18.94
CA VAL A 141 14.70 3.39 19.90
C VAL A 141 15.33 2.10 19.39
N VAL A 142 16.43 1.69 20.04
CA VAL A 142 17.03 0.37 19.79
C VAL A 142 16.21 -0.68 20.53
N THR A 143 15.59 -1.58 19.77
CA THR A 143 14.73 -2.65 20.29
C THR A 143 15.57 -3.85 20.74
N LYS A 144 15.16 -4.49 21.84
CA LYS A 144 15.85 -5.68 22.37
C LYS A 144 15.25 -6.99 21.88
N ALA A 145 14.04 -6.90 21.34
CA ALA A 145 13.27 -8.00 20.78
C ALA A 145 12.25 -7.43 19.78
N GLU A 146 11.74 -8.30 18.93
CA GLU A 146 10.59 -8.02 18.06
C GLU A 146 9.42 -7.37 18.82
N ILE A 147 8.79 -6.38 18.19
CA ILE A 147 7.54 -5.77 18.63
C ILE A 147 6.39 -6.48 17.90
N ALA A 148 5.78 -7.46 18.58
CA ALA A 148 4.62 -8.18 18.05
C ALA A 148 3.33 -7.37 18.27
N ILE A 149 2.66 -7.03 17.19
CA ILE A 149 1.37 -6.34 17.15
C ILE A 149 0.28 -7.40 17.04
N ASP A 150 -0.35 -7.70 18.16
CA ASP A 150 -1.40 -8.72 18.33
C ASP A 150 -2.80 -8.13 18.55
N LYS A 151 -2.91 -6.80 18.48
CA LYS A 151 -4.16 -6.03 18.58
C LYS A 151 -4.16 -4.91 17.56
N ASP A 152 -5.35 -4.54 17.11
CA ASP A 152 -5.52 -3.40 16.21
C ASP A 152 -4.92 -2.16 16.85
N VAL A 153 -4.14 -1.38 16.09
CA VAL A 153 -3.44 -0.20 16.63
C VAL A 153 -3.04 0.77 15.52
N ILE A 154 -3.07 2.06 15.82
CA ILE A 154 -2.46 3.10 14.98
C ILE A 154 -1.31 3.72 15.78
N LEU A 155 -0.11 3.66 15.23
CA LEU A 155 1.10 4.23 15.80
C LEU A 155 1.58 5.36 14.88
N ASP A 156 1.90 6.52 15.46
CA ASP A 156 2.37 7.70 14.74
C ASP A 156 3.67 8.25 15.34
N GLY A 157 4.75 8.03 14.61
CA GLY A 157 6.09 8.53 14.96
C GLY A 157 6.32 10.00 14.61
N GLU A 158 5.36 10.69 13.97
CA GLU A 158 5.45 12.09 13.49
C GLU A 158 6.68 12.39 12.62
N GLY A 159 7.28 11.38 11.98
CA GLY A 159 8.54 11.51 11.24
C GLY A 159 9.78 11.66 12.13
N LYS A 160 9.64 11.48 13.45
CA LYS A 160 10.71 11.66 14.44
C LYS A 160 11.25 10.35 14.99
N LEU A 161 10.49 9.27 14.89
CA LEU A 161 10.80 8.02 15.58
C LEU A 161 11.47 7.01 14.65
N THR A 162 12.70 6.65 14.98
CA THR A 162 13.44 5.54 14.37
C THR A 162 13.38 4.31 15.27
N ILE A 163 12.92 3.19 14.73
CA ILE A 163 12.97 1.87 15.33
C ILE A 163 14.18 1.15 14.74
N ASP A 164 15.17 0.95 15.58
CA ASP A 164 16.40 0.27 15.23
C ASP A 164 16.38 -1.13 15.83
N ALA A 165 16.39 -2.15 14.97
CA ALA A 165 16.44 -3.55 15.35
C ALA A 165 17.87 -4.11 15.31
N GLU A 166 18.90 -3.25 15.28
CA GLU A 166 20.28 -3.67 15.34
C GLU A 166 20.56 -4.42 16.64
N CYS A 167 21.08 -5.63 16.48
CA CYS A 167 21.48 -6.44 17.62
C CYS A 167 23.01 -6.53 17.73
N ILE A 168 23.54 -5.96 18.82
CA ILE A 168 24.94 -6.15 19.19
C ILE A 168 25.12 -7.55 19.78
N ILE A 169 26.06 -8.32 19.23
CA ILE A 169 26.37 -9.69 19.68
C ILE A 169 26.60 -9.71 21.19
N GLY A 170 25.78 -10.50 21.90
CA GLY A 170 25.84 -10.65 23.36
C GLY A 170 24.87 -9.76 24.15
N LEU A 171 24.15 -8.84 23.51
CA LEU A 171 23.15 -7.96 24.15
C LEU A 171 21.70 -8.34 23.82
N CYS A 172 21.45 -9.03 22.71
CA CYS A 172 20.15 -9.52 22.29
C CYS A 172 20.29 -10.73 21.36
N ARG A 173 19.17 -11.29 20.90
CA ARG A 173 19.13 -12.19 19.75
C ARG A 173 18.73 -11.37 18.53
N ARG A 174 19.31 -11.65 17.36
CA ARG A 174 18.86 -11.04 16.10
C ARG A 174 17.35 -11.23 15.93
N HIS A 175 16.66 -10.15 15.59
CA HIS A 175 15.22 -10.12 15.44
C HIS A 175 14.83 -9.13 14.35
N ARG A 176 13.58 -9.25 13.89
CA ARG A 176 12.90 -8.22 13.10
C ARG A 176 12.45 -7.07 14.01
N ALA A 177 12.06 -5.94 13.43
CA ALA A 177 11.52 -4.82 14.19
C ALA A 177 10.07 -5.10 14.61
N PHE A 178 9.21 -5.41 13.65
CA PHE A 178 7.77 -5.57 13.87
C PHE A 178 7.22 -6.88 13.31
N SER A 179 6.18 -7.41 13.95
CA SER A 179 5.24 -8.32 13.31
C SER A 179 3.79 -7.90 13.53
N VAL A 180 2.93 -8.19 12.55
CA VAL A 180 1.49 -7.99 12.62
C VAL A 180 0.82 -9.34 12.50
N ALA A 181 0.12 -9.74 13.56
CA ALA A 181 -0.53 -11.05 13.63
C ALA A 181 -1.72 -11.14 12.66
N LYS A 182 -2.10 -12.38 12.31
CA LYS A 182 -3.28 -12.64 11.50
C LYS A 182 -4.54 -12.03 12.12
N ALA A 183 -5.39 -11.43 11.27
CA ALA A 183 -6.64 -10.76 11.64
C ALA A 183 -6.46 -9.51 12.55
N VAL A 184 -5.25 -8.95 12.60
CA VAL A 184 -4.96 -7.67 13.25
C VAL A 184 -4.77 -6.58 12.19
N ARG A 185 -5.28 -5.37 12.46
CA ARG A 185 -5.05 -4.16 11.66
C ARG A 185 -4.06 -3.23 12.36
N ALA A 186 -2.89 -3.07 11.78
CA ALA A 186 -1.89 -2.12 12.22
C ALA A 186 -1.73 -0.97 11.21
N GLU A 187 -1.53 0.24 11.72
CA GLU A 187 -1.08 1.37 10.93
C GLU A 187 0.17 2.00 11.55
N LEU A 188 1.22 2.17 10.75
CA LEU A 188 2.48 2.78 11.13
C LEU A 188 2.68 4.05 10.29
N ARG A 189 2.72 5.21 10.96
CA ARG A 189 2.87 6.53 10.31
C ARG A 189 4.16 7.20 10.73
N GLY A 190 4.89 7.82 9.79
CA GLY A 190 6.04 8.65 10.14
C GLY A 190 7.17 7.90 10.87
N PHE A 191 7.36 6.61 10.60
CA PHE A 191 8.44 5.82 11.22
C PHE A 191 9.65 5.71 10.30
N THR A 192 10.84 5.61 10.89
CA THR A 192 11.98 4.94 10.24
C THR A 192 12.18 3.56 10.87
N VAL A 193 12.33 2.50 10.08
CA VAL A 193 12.58 1.13 10.55
C VAL A 193 13.88 0.63 9.93
N THR A 194 14.85 0.27 10.78
CA THR A 194 16.21 -0.05 10.35
C THR A 194 16.88 -1.12 11.22
N GLY A 195 18.07 -1.55 10.81
CA GLY A 195 18.97 -2.37 11.62
C GLY A 195 18.56 -3.83 11.83
N ALA A 196 17.43 -4.30 11.28
CA ALA A 196 17.04 -5.70 11.44
C ALA A 196 18.07 -6.63 10.81
N GLN A 197 18.59 -7.57 11.60
CA GLN A 197 19.67 -8.48 11.22
C GLN A 197 19.17 -9.88 10.90
N ARG A 198 19.85 -10.58 9.99
CA ARG A 198 19.47 -11.94 9.58
C ARG A 198 19.44 -12.90 10.77
N VAL A 199 18.24 -13.39 11.10
CA VAL A 199 18.01 -14.36 12.19
C VAL A 199 18.63 -15.73 11.88
N SER A 200 18.77 -16.10 10.60
CA SER A 200 19.48 -17.30 10.15
C SER A 200 20.25 -17.05 8.84
N PRO A 201 21.52 -17.50 8.72
CA PRO A 201 22.30 -17.35 7.49
C PRO A 201 21.85 -18.26 6.33
N HIS A 202 20.92 -19.20 6.56
CA HIS A 202 20.51 -20.20 5.56
C HIS A 202 19.09 -19.99 4.99
N ASP A 203 18.39 -18.92 5.36
CA ASP A 203 17.07 -18.62 4.81
C ASP A 203 17.14 -17.46 3.80
N PRO A 204 17.32 -17.76 2.49
CA PRO A 204 17.37 -16.74 1.45
C PRO A 204 16.02 -16.00 1.29
N TRP A 205 14.93 -16.51 1.87
CA TRP A 205 13.59 -15.90 1.85
C TRP A 205 13.31 -15.11 3.13
N SER A 206 14.36 -14.48 3.65
CA SER A 206 14.49 -13.85 4.96
C SER A 206 13.19 -13.20 5.47
N PRO A 207 12.79 -13.44 6.74
CA PRO A 207 11.68 -12.72 7.34
C PRO A 207 11.91 -11.21 7.20
N GLY A 208 10.94 -10.43 6.75
CA GLY A 208 11.13 -8.99 6.59
C GLY A 208 11.44 -8.30 7.92
N SER A 209 12.11 -7.15 7.89
CA SER A 209 12.26 -6.25 9.05
C SER A 209 10.90 -5.93 9.67
N ILE A 210 9.89 -5.81 8.82
CA ILE A 210 8.48 -5.89 9.18
C ILE A 210 7.89 -7.17 8.59
N HIS A 211 7.22 -7.97 9.43
CA HIS A 211 6.49 -9.16 8.99
C HIS A 211 4.98 -8.97 9.16
N ASN A 212 4.21 -9.22 8.10
CA ASN A 212 2.75 -9.03 8.13
C ASN A 212 2.03 -10.33 7.76
N GLU A 213 1.16 -10.80 8.64
CA GLU A 213 0.15 -11.84 8.38
C GLU A 213 -1.29 -11.29 8.51
N GLY A 214 -1.44 -10.03 8.94
CA GLY A 214 -2.70 -9.30 9.11
C GLY A 214 -2.89 -8.22 8.04
N THR A 215 -3.40 -7.07 8.46
CA THR A 215 -3.54 -5.86 7.63
C THR A 215 -2.58 -4.80 8.14
N LEU A 216 -1.61 -4.41 7.32
CA LEU A 216 -0.64 -3.36 7.64
C LEU A 216 -0.78 -2.20 6.66
N VAL A 217 -0.95 -0.99 7.19
CA VAL A 217 -0.81 0.26 6.44
C VAL A 217 0.45 0.97 6.91
N LEU A 218 1.36 1.26 5.98
CA LEU A 218 2.55 2.03 6.21
C LEU A 218 2.41 3.36 5.46
N THR A 219 2.45 4.48 6.19
CA THR A 219 2.26 5.81 5.62
C THR A 219 3.43 6.70 6.00
N THR A 220 3.93 7.52 5.07
CA THR A 220 4.99 8.52 5.32
C THR A 220 6.19 7.98 6.08
N SER A 221 6.56 6.72 5.81
CA SER A 221 7.56 5.99 6.60
C SER A 221 8.72 5.50 5.73
N THR A 222 9.84 5.20 6.36
CA THR A 222 11.05 4.68 5.73
C THR A 222 11.41 3.32 6.31
N VAL A 223 11.61 2.29 5.47
CA VAL A 223 12.17 1.00 5.86
C VAL A 223 13.49 0.82 5.14
N SER A 224 14.61 0.91 5.86
CA SER A 224 15.93 0.93 5.22
C SER A 224 17.06 0.35 6.05
N GLY A 225 18.15 -0.06 5.38
CA GLY A 225 19.37 -0.52 6.05
C GLY A 225 19.16 -1.81 6.85
N ASN A 226 18.31 -2.71 6.38
CA ASN A 226 18.06 -4.00 7.01
C ASN A 226 18.83 -5.12 6.28
N GLU A 227 19.39 -6.09 7.00
CA GLU A 227 20.09 -7.25 6.41
C GLU A 227 19.13 -8.28 5.78
N MET A 228 17.84 -7.97 5.74
CA MET A 228 16.72 -8.83 5.37
C MET A 228 15.86 -8.10 4.31
N ALA A 229 14.73 -8.68 3.90
CA ALA A 229 13.75 -7.88 3.16
C ALA A 229 13.27 -6.71 4.03
N GLY A 230 12.92 -5.57 3.43
CA GLY A 230 12.29 -4.47 4.16
C GLY A 230 10.99 -4.93 4.80
N ILE A 231 10.06 -5.42 3.98
CA ILE A 231 8.76 -5.94 4.42
C ILE A 231 8.48 -7.32 3.83
N ASN A 232 7.94 -8.24 4.64
CA ASN A 232 7.45 -9.53 4.19
C ASN A 232 5.97 -9.70 4.56
N ASN A 233 5.10 -9.66 3.56
CA ASN A 233 3.66 -9.84 3.66
C ASN A 233 3.25 -11.29 3.32
N THR A 234 3.12 -12.14 4.33
CA THR A 234 2.80 -13.56 4.19
C THR A 234 1.28 -13.77 4.28
N GLY A 235 0.60 -13.72 3.13
CA GLY A 235 -0.85 -13.95 3.04
C GLY A 235 -1.74 -12.88 3.69
N GLY A 236 -1.15 -11.77 4.15
CA GLY A 236 -1.86 -10.60 4.68
C GLY A 236 -2.16 -9.54 3.60
N THR A 237 -2.63 -8.39 4.05
CA THR A 237 -2.83 -7.18 3.24
C THR A 237 -1.82 -6.11 3.67
N LEU A 238 -1.03 -5.62 2.72
CA LEU A 238 -0.04 -4.58 2.93
C LEU A 238 -0.34 -3.38 2.02
N THR A 239 -0.49 -2.21 2.61
CA THR A 239 -0.55 -0.93 1.88
C THR A 239 0.65 -0.10 2.27
N VAL A 240 1.40 0.37 1.28
CA VAL A 240 2.56 1.26 1.44
C VAL A 240 2.26 2.55 0.68
N LEU A 241 2.15 3.65 1.43
CA LEU A 241 1.71 4.96 0.95
C LEU A 241 2.72 6.04 1.31
N ASP A 242 3.10 6.87 0.34
CA ASP A 242 4.01 8.00 0.55
C ASP A 242 5.31 7.60 1.29
N SER A 243 5.81 6.39 1.03
CA SER A 243 6.83 5.74 1.85
C SER A 243 8.06 5.33 1.03
N ILE A 244 9.16 5.06 1.72
CA ILE A 244 10.45 4.71 1.14
C ILE A 244 10.90 3.33 1.64
N LEU A 245 11.12 2.39 0.73
CA LEU A 245 11.72 1.08 1.04
C LEU A 245 13.08 0.99 0.35
N SER A 246 14.17 1.22 1.09
CA SER A 246 15.49 1.41 0.46
C SER A 246 16.65 0.72 1.14
N ASP A 247 17.70 0.42 0.37
CA ASP A 247 18.99 -0.07 0.90
C ASP A 247 18.85 -1.27 1.86
N ASN A 248 17.94 -2.20 1.55
CA ASN A 248 17.81 -3.46 2.26
C ASN A 248 18.61 -4.56 1.55
N ASP A 249 19.30 -5.43 2.28
CA ASP A 249 20.09 -6.55 1.73
C ASP A 249 19.20 -7.69 1.18
N GLY A 250 17.88 -7.57 1.31
CA GLY A 250 16.88 -8.43 0.69
C GLY A 250 16.06 -7.71 -0.37
N TYR A 251 14.78 -8.06 -0.45
CA TYR A 251 13.78 -7.36 -1.26
C TYR A 251 13.38 -6.04 -0.59
N GLY A 252 12.90 -5.06 -1.36
CA GLY A 252 12.19 -3.92 -0.78
C GLY A 252 10.92 -4.40 -0.06
N ALA A 253 10.07 -5.11 -0.79
CA ALA A 253 8.93 -5.84 -0.25
C ALA A 253 8.74 -7.22 -0.90
N THR A 254 8.29 -8.20 -0.12
CA THR A 254 7.81 -9.49 -0.60
C THR A 254 6.35 -9.69 -0.21
N SER A 255 5.56 -10.30 -1.08
CA SER A 255 4.16 -10.64 -0.78
C SER A 255 3.72 -11.97 -1.37
N SER A 256 2.94 -12.72 -0.60
CA SER A 256 2.10 -13.84 -1.05
C SER A 256 0.61 -13.59 -0.79
N GLY A 257 0.25 -12.33 -0.50
CA GLY A 257 -1.09 -11.86 -0.18
C GLY A 257 -1.45 -10.65 -1.06
N THR A 258 -2.02 -9.60 -0.50
CA THR A 258 -2.27 -8.34 -1.22
C THR A 258 -1.22 -7.30 -0.88
N LEU A 259 -0.62 -6.68 -1.88
CA LEU A 259 0.32 -5.57 -1.74
C LEU A 259 -0.11 -4.40 -2.63
N THR A 260 -0.36 -3.25 -2.02
CA THR A 260 -0.57 -1.97 -2.71
C THR A 260 0.58 -1.02 -2.41
N LEU A 261 1.21 -0.47 -3.44
CA LEU A 261 2.25 0.54 -3.36
C LEU A 261 1.77 1.81 -4.09
N THR A 262 1.64 2.93 -3.37
CA THR A 262 1.17 4.21 -3.93
C THR A 262 2.08 5.34 -3.52
N ASN A 263 2.40 6.25 -4.44
CA ASN A 263 3.25 7.43 -4.20
C ASN A 263 4.57 7.12 -3.48
N SER A 264 5.14 5.93 -3.72
CA SER A 264 6.21 5.39 -2.90
C SER A 264 7.47 5.10 -3.71
N THR A 265 8.62 5.12 -3.03
CA THR A 265 9.91 4.83 -3.65
C THR A 265 10.48 3.51 -3.11
N VAL A 266 10.85 2.60 -4.01
CA VAL A 266 11.54 1.36 -3.66
C VAL A 266 12.88 1.30 -4.39
N SER A 267 13.98 1.49 -3.65
CA SER A 267 15.28 1.73 -4.30
C SER A 267 16.51 1.15 -3.59
N GLY A 268 17.56 0.86 -4.36
CA GLY A 268 18.84 0.45 -3.78
C GLY A 268 18.82 -0.90 -3.04
N ASN A 269 17.74 -1.70 -3.17
CA ASN A 269 17.67 -2.99 -2.51
C ASN A 269 18.55 -4.02 -3.24
N TYR A 270 19.11 -4.96 -2.48
CA TYR A 270 20.07 -5.94 -3.00
C TYR A 270 19.42 -7.04 -3.83
N LEU A 271 18.12 -7.30 -3.65
CA LEU A 271 17.34 -8.20 -4.50
C LEU A 271 16.36 -7.37 -5.37
N ASP A 272 15.15 -7.89 -5.59
CA ASP A 272 14.13 -7.15 -6.33
C ASP A 272 13.57 -5.99 -5.50
N ALA A 273 13.04 -4.96 -6.16
CA ALA A 273 12.26 -3.94 -5.46
C ALA A 273 11.01 -4.58 -4.84
N VAL A 274 10.23 -5.29 -5.65
CA VAL A 274 9.05 -6.04 -5.20
C VAL A 274 9.06 -7.47 -5.72
N HIS A 275 8.84 -8.42 -4.80
CA HIS A 275 8.67 -9.84 -5.12
C HIS A 275 7.27 -10.32 -4.72
N ASN A 276 6.38 -10.52 -5.70
CA ASN A 276 5.04 -11.06 -5.51
C ASN A 276 5.00 -12.54 -5.94
N ASP A 277 4.73 -13.46 -5.01
CA ASP A 277 4.58 -14.91 -5.30
C ASP A 277 3.17 -15.38 -4.94
N GLY A 278 2.33 -15.53 -5.95
CA GLY A 278 0.94 -15.99 -5.83
C GLY A 278 -0.04 -14.94 -5.28
N GLY A 279 0.43 -13.73 -4.99
CA GLY A 279 -0.37 -12.63 -4.46
C GLY A 279 -0.96 -11.69 -5.52
N SER A 280 -1.60 -10.62 -5.05
CA SER A 280 -2.12 -9.50 -5.83
C SER A 280 -1.27 -8.26 -5.56
N LEU A 281 -0.63 -7.72 -6.59
CA LEU A 281 0.20 -6.53 -6.53
C LEU A 281 -0.47 -5.38 -7.31
N THR A 282 -0.64 -4.24 -6.66
CA THR A 282 -0.98 -2.97 -7.31
C THR A 282 0.12 -1.97 -7.04
N VAL A 283 0.63 -1.33 -8.08
CA VAL A 283 1.62 -0.25 -7.97
C VAL A 283 1.09 0.95 -8.74
N SER A 284 0.95 2.10 -8.06
CA SER A 284 0.54 3.35 -8.67
C SER A 284 1.46 4.50 -8.27
N ASP A 285 1.71 5.43 -9.20
CA ASP A 285 2.34 6.73 -8.90
C ASP A 285 3.70 6.61 -8.18
N SER A 286 4.41 5.51 -8.43
CA SER A 286 5.55 5.06 -7.61
C SER A 286 6.83 4.93 -8.44
N THR A 287 7.97 4.89 -7.76
CA THR A 287 9.28 4.74 -8.38
C THR A 287 10.03 3.53 -7.86
N LEU A 288 10.40 2.63 -8.76
CA LEU A 288 11.16 1.42 -8.44
C LEU A 288 12.50 1.50 -9.16
N SER A 289 13.59 1.77 -8.43
CA SER A 289 14.86 2.11 -9.08
C SER A 289 16.15 1.67 -8.38
N GLY A 290 17.19 1.39 -9.16
CA GLY A 290 18.52 1.07 -8.59
C GLY A 290 18.57 -0.22 -7.77
N ASN A 291 17.62 -1.14 -7.94
CA ASN A 291 17.63 -2.45 -7.27
C ASN A 291 18.51 -3.44 -8.06
N ARG A 292 19.24 -4.30 -7.36
CA ARG A 292 20.27 -5.18 -7.97
C ARG A 292 19.74 -6.45 -8.61
N LEU A 293 18.44 -6.68 -8.55
CA LEU A 293 17.75 -7.63 -9.42
C LEU A 293 16.66 -6.86 -10.18
N SER A 294 15.41 -7.31 -10.10
CA SER A 294 14.33 -6.74 -10.90
C SER A 294 13.69 -5.54 -10.19
N GLY A 295 13.08 -4.64 -10.95
CA GLY A 295 12.09 -3.72 -10.39
C GLY A 295 10.94 -4.53 -9.76
N ILE A 296 10.36 -5.45 -10.53
CA ILE A 296 9.27 -6.31 -10.04
C ILE A 296 9.49 -7.75 -10.52
N ILE A 297 9.29 -8.70 -9.62
CA ILE A 297 9.03 -10.10 -9.97
C ILE A 297 7.62 -10.47 -9.51
N ASN A 298 6.79 -10.92 -10.45
CA ASN A 298 5.44 -11.41 -10.20
C ASN A 298 5.32 -12.87 -10.65
N ILE A 299 5.30 -13.80 -9.71
CA ILE A 299 5.25 -15.24 -9.99
C ILE A 299 3.87 -15.75 -9.62
N ARG A 300 3.19 -16.47 -10.51
CA ARG A 300 1.90 -17.15 -10.21
C ARG A 300 0.78 -16.23 -9.67
N GLY A 301 0.95 -14.91 -9.72
CA GLY A 301 0.04 -13.90 -9.16
C GLY A 301 -0.51 -12.94 -10.22
N MET A 302 -1.04 -11.81 -9.76
CA MET A 302 -1.48 -10.70 -10.61
C MET A 302 -0.73 -9.43 -10.20
N ALA A 303 -0.26 -8.67 -11.19
CA ALA A 303 0.34 -7.36 -10.99
C ALA A 303 -0.31 -6.33 -11.91
N THR A 304 -0.76 -5.21 -11.34
CA THR A 304 -1.26 -4.04 -12.06
C THR A 304 -0.38 -2.84 -11.75
N ILE A 305 0.23 -2.26 -12.78
CA ILE A 305 1.21 -1.18 -12.68
C ILE A 305 0.69 0.01 -13.48
N THR A 306 0.44 1.13 -12.80
CA THR A 306 -0.11 2.34 -13.41
C THR A 306 0.71 3.57 -13.01
N ASN A 307 0.93 4.54 -13.90
CA ASN A 307 1.62 5.80 -13.57
C ASN A 307 2.96 5.59 -12.84
N THR A 308 3.71 4.56 -13.19
CA THR A 308 4.88 4.13 -12.41
C THR A 308 6.15 4.22 -13.24
N THR A 309 7.22 4.71 -12.62
CA THR A 309 8.57 4.68 -13.22
C THR A 309 9.36 3.50 -12.67
N VAL A 310 9.75 2.56 -13.53
CA VAL A 310 10.67 1.46 -13.21
C VAL A 310 11.98 1.69 -13.96
N SER A 311 13.06 2.04 -13.26
CA SER A 311 14.30 2.41 -13.95
C SER A 311 15.61 2.08 -13.24
N GLY A 312 16.67 1.82 -14.01
CA GLY A 312 18.02 1.63 -13.46
C GLY A 312 18.15 0.40 -12.55
N ASN A 313 17.27 -0.58 -12.68
CA ASN A 313 17.37 -1.88 -12.01
C ASN A 313 18.13 -2.87 -12.91
N ASP A 314 18.75 -3.90 -12.33
CA ASP A 314 19.44 -4.95 -13.10
C ASP A 314 18.48 -5.84 -13.93
N GLY A 315 17.17 -5.72 -13.68
CA GLY A 315 16.07 -6.20 -14.50
C GLY A 315 14.82 -5.31 -14.38
N GLY A 316 13.95 -5.29 -15.39
CA GLY A 316 12.70 -4.52 -15.37
C GLY A 316 11.60 -5.24 -14.59
N ILE A 317 10.64 -5.82 -15.31
CA ILE A 317 9.50 -6.55 -14.73
C ILE A 317 9.50 -7.99 -15.26
N ALA A 318 9.64 -8.97 -14.37
CA ALA A 318 9.40 -10.38 -14.70
C ALA A 318 8.01 -10.81 -14.22
N SER A 319 7.34 -11.63 -15.03
CA SER A 319 5.98 -12.10 -14.73
C SER A 319 5.74 -13.59 -15.06
N PRO A 320 6.58 -14.53 -14.56
CA PRO A 320 6.44 -15.97 -14.77
C PRO A 320 5.07 -16.55 -14.38
N GLY A 321 4.38 -17.18 -15.33
CA GLY A 321 3.11 -17.89 -15.14
C GLY A 321 2.05 -17.05 -14.43
N SER A 322 1.98 -15.75 -14.76
CA SER A 322 1.23 -14.73 -14.02
C SER A 322 0.45 -13.81 -14.97
N VAL A 323 -0.37 -12.92 -14.41
CA VAL A 323 -1.01 -11.82 -15.13
C VAL A 323 -0.27 -10.51 -14.81
N LEU A 324 0.14 -9.78 -15.85
CA LEU A 324 0.78 -8.47 -15.75
C LEU A 324 0.01 -7.46 -16.58
N ARG A 325 -0.43 -6.37 -15.94
CA ARG A 325 -1.12 -5.24 -16.57
C ARG A 325 -0.29 -3.98 -16.35
N ILE A 326 0.11 -3.32 -17.43
CA ILE A 326 0.90 -2.09 -17.39
C ILE A 326 0.13 -1.00 -18.13
N ALA A 327 -0.15 0.12 -17.45
CA ALA A 327 -0.81 1.28 -18.00
C ALA A 327 -0.01 2.55 -17.71
N SER A 328 0.09 3.47 -18.67
CA SER A 328 0.64 4.82 -18.45
C SER A 328 1.93 4.82 -17.64
N SER A 329 2.85 3.89 -17.91
CA SER A 329 4.05 3.67 -17.10
C SER A 329 5.31 3.73 -17.96
N THR A 330 6.44 4.03 -17.32
CA THR A 330 7.75 4.13 -18.00
C THR A 330 8.70 3.08 -17.43
N ILE A 331 9.12 2.14 -18.27
CA ILE A 331 10.13 1.13 -17.94
C ILE A 331 11.35 1.36 -18.82
N SER A 332 12.48 1.78 -18.24
CA SER A 332 13.67 2.19 -18.99
C SER A 332 14.97 1.96 -18.20
N GLY A 333 16.10 1.90 -18.89
CA GLY A 333 17.41 1.80 -18.25
C GLY A 333 17.63 0.49 -17.50
N THR A 334 17.00 -0.59 -17.99
CA THR A 334 17.17 -1.96 -17.47
C THR A 334 17.74 -2.86 -18.58
N PRO A 335 18.60 -3.84 -18.27
CA PRO A 335 19.15 -4.76 -19.26
C PRO A 335 18.11 -5.59 -20.02
N TRP A 336 16.96 -5.86 -19.38
CA TRP A 336 15.75 -6.44 -19.95
C TRP A 336 14.54 -5.75 -19.31
N THR A 337 13.53 -5.39 -20.10
CA THR A 337 12.44 -4.49 -19.64
C THR A 337 11.24 -5.25 -19.14
N VAL A 338 10.70 -6.15 -19.95
CA VAL A 338 9.57 -7.00 -19.56
C VAL A 338 9.86 -8.43 -19.99
N PHE A 339 9.70 -9.36 -19.04
CA PHE A 339 9.94 -10.78 -19.21
C PHE A 339 8.72 -11.59 -18.79
N GLY A 340 8.26 -12.45 -19.68
CA GLY A 340 7.25 -13.47 -19.40
C GLY A 340 7.79 -14.85 -19.74
N ASN A 341 7.44 -15.85 -18.95
CA ASN A 341 7.78 -17.25 -19.19
C ASN A 341 6.80 -18.17 -18.44
N THR A 342 6.84 -19.48 -18.72
CA THR A 342 6.09 -20.43 -17.90
C THR A 342 6.77 -20.68 -16.57
N VAL A 343 5.95 -20.97 -15.56
CA VAL A 343 6.43 -21.71 -14.37
C VAL A 343 6.28 -23.21 -14.61
N GLY A 344 7.11 -24.02 -13.96
CA GLY A 344 7.16 -25.48 -14.14
C GLY A 344 5.86 -26.26 -13.86
N ASP A 345 4.77 -25.59 -13.47
CA ASP A 345 3.41 -26.15 -13.35
C ASP A 345 2.56 -26.01 -14.64
N GLY A 346 3.12 -25.41 -15.70
CA GLY A 346 2.47 -25.24 -17.01
C GLY A 346 1.59 -24.00 -17.15
N ARG A 347 1.55 -23.10 -16.15
CA ARG A 347 0.87 -21.80 -16.31
C ARG A 347 1.64 -20.89 -17.26
N GLY A 348 0.95 -20.43 -18.30
CA GLY A 348 1.44 -19.37 -19.19
C GLY A 348 1.31 -17.98 -18.55
N SER A 349 2.03 -17.01 -19.11
CA SER A 349 1.92 -15.60 -18.72
C SER A 349 0.97 -14.84 -19.62
N PHE A 350 0.24 -13.89 -19.06
CA PHE A 350 -0.60 -12.95 -19.78
C PHE A 350 -0.11 -11.54 -19.49
N VAL A 351 0.27 -10.80 -20.53
CA VAL A 351 0.79 -9.44 -20.39
C VAL A 351 -0.07 -8.49 -21.23
N GLU A 352 -0.64 -7.49 -20.58
CA GLU A 352 -1.39 -6.40 -21.20
C GLU A 352 -0.66 -5.08 -21.00
N ILE A 353 -0.45 -4.33 -22.08
CA ILE A 353 0.26 -3.05 -22.05
C ILE A 353 -0.58 -1.98 -22.74
N TYR A 354 -0.74 -0.82 -22.10
CA TYR A 354 -1.46 0.33 -22.61
C TYR A 354 -0.73 1.63 -22.32
N ALA A 355 -0.69 2.55 -23.28
CA ALA A 355 -0.20 3.91 -23.10
C ALA A 355 1.17 4.00 -22.38
N SER A 356 2.05 3.00 -22.56
CA SER A 356 3.28 2.87 -21.77
C SER A 356 4.55 2.96 -22.62
N VAL A 357 5.61 3.48 -22.01
CA VAL A 357 6.96 3.52 -22.58
C VAL A 357 7.73 2.29 -22.13
N ILE A 358 8.14 1.45 -23.10
CA ILE A 358 8.98 0.27 -22.90
C ILE A 358 10.31 0.48 -23.61
N ASP A 359 11.30 1.01 -22.89
CA ASP A 359 12.62 1.35 -23.42
C ASP A 359 13.64 0.22 -23.19
N GLY A 360 13.71 -0.71 -24.14
CA GLY A 360 14.67 -1.82 -24.10
C GLY A 360 14.08 -3.16 -24.52
N PRO A 361 14.89 -4.23 -24.49
CA PRO A 361 14.52 -5.53 -25.03
C PRO A 361 13.45 -6.20 -24.16
N CYS A 362 12.44 -6.74 -24.83
CA CYS A 362 11.57 -7.74 -24.24
C CYS A 362 12.21 -9.09 -24.46
N ASP A 363 12.29 -9.91 -23.42
CA ASP A 363 12.83 -11.26 -23.53
C ASP A 363 11.69 -12.29 -23.42
N GLN A 364 11.75 -13.27 -24.32
CA GLN A 364 10.89 -14.45 -24.32
C GLN A 364 11.78 -15.62 -24.73
N PRO A 365 11.92 -16.66 -23.88
CA PRO A 365 12.46 -17.93 -24.35
C PRO A 365 11.54 -18.48 -25.45
N ASP A 366 12.10 -18.83 -26.60
CA ASP A 366 11.36 -19.16 -27.85
C ASP A 366 10.28 -20.26 -27.70
N ASP A 367 10.24 -21.00 -26.59
CA ASP A 367 9.36 -22.14 -26.33
C ASP A 367 8.32 -21.92 -25.20
N ASP A 368 8.20 -20.71 -24.64
CA ASP A 368 7.26 -20.42 -23.54
C ASP A 368 5.93 -19.79 -24.01
N PRO A 369 4.74 -20.34 -23.63
CA PRO A 369 3.45 -19.72 -23.89
C PRO A 369 3.25 -18.43 -23.07
N VAL A 370 3.64 -17.31 -23.65
CA VAL A 370 3.27 -15.96 -23.20
C VAL A 370 2.25 -15.37 -24.17
N THR A 371 1.14 -14.88 -23.64
CA THR A 371 0.16 -14.10 -24.40
C THR A 371 0.44 -12.63 -24.18
N TRP A 372 0.85 -11.94 -25.24
CA TRP A 372 1.08 -10.51 -25.24
C TRP A 372 -0.08 -9.77 -25.90
N THR A 373 -0.63 -8.78 -25.20
CA THR A 373 -1.72 -7.93 -25.69
C THR A 373 -1.30 -6.48 -25.57
N SER A 374 -1.23 -5.79 -26.71
CA SER A 374 -1.18 -4.33 -26.73
C SER A 374 -2.59 -3.77 -26.85
N ASN A 375 -2.95 -2.84 -25.97
CA ASN A 375 -4.19 -2.06 -26.04
C ASN A 375 -3.99 -0.70 -26.73
N GLY A 376 -2.81 -0.46 -27.33
CA GLY A 376 -2.51 0.73 -28.11
C GLY A 376 -1.74 1.81 -27.34
N TYR A 377 -1.31 2.82 -28.10
CA TYR A 377 -0.57 3.99 -27.63
C TYR A 377 0.76 3.69 -26.92
N ASN A 378 1.30 2.47 -27.08
CA ASN A 378 2.56 2.12 -26.46
C ASN A 378 3.73 2.62 -27.32
N VAL A 379 4.79 3.09 -26.68
CA VAL A 379 6.04 3.42 -27.37
C VAL A 379 7.11 2.44 -26.93
N LYS A 380 7.67 1.69 -27.88
CA LYS A 380 8.69 0.68 -27.63
C LYS A 380 9.97 0.96 -28.39
N THR A 381 11.09 0.73 -27.71
CA THR A 381 12.42 0.70 -28.29
C THR A 381 13.05 -0.69 -28.14
N GLY A 382 14.28 -0.81 -28.64
CA GLY A 382 15.07 -2.02 -28.55
C GLY A 382 14.73 -3.03 -29.66
N GLY A 383 15.74 -3.74 -30.13
CA GLY A 383 15.54 -4.86 -31.06
C GLY A 383 15.02 -6.11 -30.34
N GLY A 384 14.61 -7.11 -31.12
CA GLY A 384 14.14 -8.41 -30.60
C GLY A 384 12.62 -8.50 -30.52
N HIS A 385 12.12 -9.16 -29.48
CA HIS A 385 10.69 -9.38 -29.28
C HIS A 385 9.96 -8.04 -29.00
N THR A 386 8.77 -7.85 -29.57
CA THR A 386 8.05 -6.57 -29.47
C THR A 386 7.19 -6.42 -28.22
N CYS A 387 7.15 -7.42 -27.32
CA CYS A 387 6.15 -7.48 -26.23
C CYS A 387 4.70 -7.44 -26.75
N GLY A 388 4.44 -7.85 -27.99
CA GLY A 388 3.13 -7.69 -28.63
C GLY A 388 2.78 -6.24 -29.02
N ILE A 389 3.69 -5.29 -28.84
CA ILE A 389 3.56 -3.90 -29.26
C ILE A 389 3.80 -3.81 -30.78
N GLY A 390 3.03 -2.97 -31.46
CA GLY A 390 3.03 -2.80 -32.92
C GLY A 390 1.86 -3.50 -33.62
N GLY A 391 0.90 -4.03 -32.87
CA GLY A 391 -0.36 -4.59 -33.40
C GLY A 391 -1.37 -3.48 -33.72
N PRO A 392 -1.85 -2.73 -32.72
CA PRO A 392 -2.61 -1.49 -32.91
C PRO A 392 -1.83 -0.44 -33.72
N GLU A 393 -2.51 0.30 -34.61
CA GLU A 393 -1.89 1.40 -35.39
C GLU A 393 -1.42 2.57 -34.52
N THR A 394 -1.89 2.64 -33.27
CA THR A 394 -1.51 3.66 -32.29
C THR A 394 -0.22 3.34 -31.55
N ASP A 395 0.33 2.12 -31.69
CA ASP A 395 1.63 1.77 -31.15
C ASP A 395 2.77 2.34 -32.00
N GLN A 396 3.88 2.67 -31.34
CA GLN A 396 5.07 3.19 -31.99
C GLN A 396 6.29 2.31 -31.68
N LEU A 397 6.92 1.78 -32.74
CA LEU A 397 8.22 1.10 -32.66
C LEU A 397 9.31 2.07 -33.13
N VAL A 398 10.13 2.54 -32.21
CA VAL A 398 11.08 3.66 -32.42
C VAL A 398 12.47 3.31 -31.89
N VAL A 399 13.46 4.20 -32.10
CA VAL A 399 14.77 4.04 -31.45
C VAL A 399 14.82 4.81 -30.12
N THR A 400 15.71 4.43 -29.21
CA THR A 400 15.84 5.09 -27.89
C THR A 400 16.04 6.61 -27.97
N ALA A 401 16.67 7.11 -29.03
CA ALA A 401 16.83 8.55 -29.22
C ALA A 401 15.50 9.29 -29.44
N ASP A 402 14.49 8.63 -30.01
CA ASP A 402 13.19 9.22 -30.31
C ASP A 402 12.34 9.40 -29.04
N LEU A 403 12.56 8.59 -28.01
CA LEU A 403 11.93 8.76 -26.70
C LEU A 403 12.37 10.05 -26.01
N ASN A 404 13.63 10.45 -26.21
CA ASN A 404 14.21 11.65 -25.63
C ASN A 404 13.89 11.83 -24.13
N LEU A 405 14.18 10.80 -23.32
CA LEU A 405 13.96 10.84 -21.88
C LEU A 405 15.05 11.64 -21.17
N GLY A 406 14.66 12.43 -20.16
CA GLY A 406 15.56 12.99 -19.16
C GLY A 406 16.06 11.91 -18.19
N PRO A 407 17.08 12.21 -17.37
CA PRO A 407 17.52 11.31 -16.32
C PRO A 407 16.44 11.13 -15.25
N LEU A 408 16.53 10.04 -14.47
CA LEU A 408 15.70 9.88 -13.27
C LEU A 408 16.03 11.02 -12.30
N ALA A 409 15.05 11.88 -12.04
CA ALA A 409 15.24 13.10 -11.26
C ALA A 409 13.95 13.49 -10.54
N ASP A 410 14.08 14.42 -9.59
CA ASP A 410 12.93 15.12 -9.04
C ASP A 410 12.37 16.09 -10.09
N ASN A 411 11.21 15.72 -10.64
CA ASN A 411 10.48 16.50 -11.65
C ASN A 411 9.17 17.09 -11.09
N GLY A 412 9.06 17.28 -9.76
CA GLY A 412 7.96 18.01 -9.13
C GLY A 412 6.77 17.16 -8.68
N GLY A 413 7.03 15.97 -8.13
CA GLY A 413 6.01 15.05 -7.58
C GLY A 413 6.50 14.30 -6.33
N PRO A 414 5.71 13.34 -5.80
CA PRO A 414 6.09 12.59 -4.58
C PRO A 414 7.24 11.61 -4.81
N THR A 415 7.50 11.21 -6.05
CA THR A 415 8.60 10.30 -6.42
C THR A 415 9.33 10.80 -7.67
N MET A 416 10.56 10.32 -7.91
CA MET A 416 11.36 10.71 -9.07
C MET A 416 10.79 10.15 -10.37
N THR A 417 10.90 10.87 -11.48
CA THR A 417 10.37 10.41 -12.77
C THR A 417 11.42 10.53 -13.88
N LEU A 418 11.15 9.89 -15.02
CA LEU A 418 11.86 10.16 -16.27
C LEU A 418 11.03 11.15 -17.08
N ALA A 419 11.46 12.41 -17.14
CA ALA A 419 10.74 13.45 -17.88
C ALA A 419 10.84 13.21 -19.40
N LEU A 420 9.75 13.43 -20.12
CA LEU A 420 9.79 13.54 -21.58
C LEU A 420 10.39 14.90 -21.96
N LEU A 421 11.45 14.91 -22.78
CA LEU A 421 12.09 16.16 -23.23
C LEU A 421 11.51 16.62 -24.58
N PRO A 422 11.64 17.92 -24.93
CA PRO A 422 11.10 18.47 -26.18
C PRO A 422 11.53 17.66 -27.41
N GLY A 423 10.55 17.25 -28.22
CA GLY A 423 10.76 16.42 -29.42
C GLY A 423 10.66 14.92 -29.17
N SER A 424 10.30 14.49 -27.96
CA SER A 424 9.93 13.10 -27.70
C SER A 424 8.70 12.69 -28.52
N VAL A 425 8.74 11.47 -29.07
CA VAL A 425 7.59 10.86 -29.79
C VAL A 425 6.46 10.39 -28.87
N ALA A 426 6.67 10.46 -27.56
CA ALA A 426 5.69 10.11 -26.55
C ALA A 426 4.78 11.29 -26.15
N ILE A 427 5.06 12.50 -26.63
CA ILE A 427 4.33 13.72 -26.25
C ILE A 427 3.07 13.88 -27.12
N ASP A 428 1.93 14.16 -26.50
CA ASP A 428 0.67 14.57 -27.15
C ASP A 428 0.16 13.57 -28.21
N VAL A 429 0.17 12.27 -27.92
CA VAL A 429 -0.22 11.23 -28.90
C VAL A 429 -1.49 10.47 -28.55
N ILE A 430 -1.99 10.61 -27.32
CA ILE A 430 -3.20 9.93 -26.85
C ILE A 430 -4.35 10.94 -26.84
N PRO A 431 -5.41 10.79 -27.64
CA PRO A 431 -6.58 11.67 -27.56
C PRO A 431 -7.18 11.69 -26.13
N GLU A 432 -7.67 12.84 -25.67
CA GLU A 432 -8.25 12.99 -24.31
C GLU A 432 -9.27 11.91 -23.93
N VAL A 433 -10.10 11.47 -24.88
CA VAL A 433 -11.11 10.41 -24.67
C VAL A 433 -10.49 9.04 -24.35
N ASP A 434 -9.25 8.84 -24.78
CA ASP A 434 -8.45 7.63 -24.55
C ASP A 434 -7.44 7.84 -23.40
N CYS A 435 -7.50 8.95 -22.65
CA CYS A 435 -6.70 9.12 -21.44
C CYS A 435 -7.33 8.36 -20.27
N VAL A 436 -7.25 7.03 -20.34
CA VAL A 436 -7.89 6.11 -19.39
C VAL A 436 -6.89 5.10 -18.83
N ASP A 437 -7.29 4.37 -17.80
CA ASP A 437 -6.59 3.14 -17.40
C ASP A 437 -7.00 1.94 -18.26
N LEU A 438 -6.43 0.77 -17.99
CA LEU A 438 -6.75 -0.48 -18.69
C LEU A 438 -8.20 -0.96 -18.49
N ASP A 439 -8.93 -0.40 -17.52
CA ASP A 439 -10.34 -0.70 -17.24
C ASP A 439 -11.27 0.39 -17.81
N GLY A 440 -10.73 1.39 -18.50
CA GLY A 440 -11.46 2.47 -19.15
C GLY A 440 -11.86 3.62 -18.22
N ALA A 441 -11.35 3.66 -16.99
CA ALA A 441 -11.59 4.77 -16.09
C ALA A 441 -10.70 5.98 -16.45
N PRO A 442 -11.22 7.22 -16.43
CA PRO A 442 -10.42 8.40 -16.76
C PRO A 442 -9.17 8.54 -15.88
N LEU A 443 -8.02 8.70 -16.53
CA LEU A 443 -6.74 8.95 -15.89
C LEU A 443 -6.48 10.46 -15.88
N THR A 444 -6.82 11.11 -14.77
CA THR A 444 -6.84 12.58 -14.67
C THR A 444 -5.53 13.19 -14.20
N THR A 445 -4.59 12.37 -13.72
CA THR A 445 -3.27 12.81 -13.30
C THR A 445 -2.16 11.87 -13.75
N ASP A 446 -0.95 12.41 -13.84
CA ASP A 446 0.28 11.64 -14.01
C ASP A 446 0.88 11.18 -12.67
N GLN A 447 2.03 10.49 -12.72
CA GLN A 447 2.76 10.01 -11.54
C GLN A 447 3.05 11.10 -10.49
N ARG A 448 3.15 12.36 -10.91
CA ARG A 448 3.50 13.49 -10.05
C ARG A 448 2.27 14.12 -9.40
N GLY A 449 1.07 13.65 -9.75
CA GLY A 449 -0.20 14.27 -9.41
C GLY A 449 -0.51 15.51 -10.25
N GLN A 450 0.19 15.71 -11.39
CA GLN A 450 -0.11 16.81 -12.30
C GLN A 450 -1.25 16.43 -13.26
N PRO A 451 -2.05 17.40 -13.75
CA PRO A 451 -3.14 17.12 -14.67
C PRO A 451 -2.71 16.35 -15.91
N ARG A 452 -3.55 15.41 -16.35
CA ARG A 452 -3.45 14.63 -17.58
C ARG A 452 -4.80 14.63 -18.32
N PRO A 453 -4.91 15.19 -19.54
CA PRO A 453 -3.94 16.06 -20.22
C PRO A 453 -3.47 17.25 -19.38
N GLU A 454 -2.39 17.90 -19.79
CA GLU A 454 -1.93 19.15 -19.19
C GLU A 454 -3.01 20.25 -19.28
N THR A 455 -2.90 21.27 -18.42
CA THR A 455 -3.97 22.29 -18.33
C THR A 455 -4.14 23.08 -19.63
N GLY A 456 -5.26 22.85 -20.32
CA GLY A 456 -5.56 23.46 -21.62
C GLY A 456 -5.10 22.64 -22.82
N GLY A 457 -4.48 21.48 -22.57
CA GLY A 457 -4.19 20.43 -23.54
C GLY A 457 -5.43 19.60 -23.89
N SER A 458 -5.31 18.77 -24.92
CA SER A 458 -6.37 17.86 -25.39
C SER A 458 -5.85 16.46 -25.73
N MET A 459 -4.59 16.18 -25.41
CA MET A 459 -3.94 14.90 -25.65
C MET A 459 -3.08 14.56 -24.45
N CYS A 460 -2.94 13.28 -24.14
CA CYS A 460 -2.03 12.81 -23.12
C CYS A 460 -0.74 12.28 -23.71
N ASP A 461 0.28 12.32 -22.87
CA ASP A 461 1.56 11.70 -23.12
C ASP A 461 1.54 10.20 -22.80
N VAL A 462 2.42 9.46 -23.47
CA VAL A 462 2.69 8.05 -23.19
C VAL A 462 3.65 7.94 -22.00
N GLY A 463 3.32 7.04 -21.08
CA GLY A 463 4.16 6.71 -19.93
C GLY A 463 3.79 7.44 -18.65
N ALA A 464 4.69 7.40 -17.67
CA ALA A 464 4.39 7.81 -16.30
C ALA A 464 4.25 9.32 -16.10
N SER A 465 4.82 10.14 -16.99
CA SER A 465 4.90 11.60 -16.84
C SER A 465 4.19 12.31 -17.99
N GLU A 466 3.48 13.38 -17.64
CA GLU A 466 2.80 14.30 -18.58
C GLU A 466 3.56 15.62 -18.70
N VAL A 467 4.03 16.02 -19.88
CA VAL A 467 4.70 17.31 -20.06
C VAL A 467 3.76 18.45 -19.66
N GLN A 468 4.26 19.33 -18.80
CA GLN A 468 3.52 20.53 -18.39
C GLN A 468 4.11 21.76 -19.10
N PRO A 469 3.32 22.84 -19.32
CA PRO A 469 3.74 24.05 -20.04
C PRO A 469 4.90 24.86 -19.43
#